data_AF-A0A4Y7L9Q7-F1
#
_entry.id   AF-A0A4Y7L9Q7-F1
#
_cell.length_a   1.000
_cell.length_b   1.000
_cell.length_c   1.000
_cell.angle_alpha   90.00
_cell.angle_beta   90.00
_cell.angle_gamma   90.00
#
_symmetry.space_group_name_H-M   'P 1'
#
loop_
_entity.id
_entity.type
_entity.pdbx_description
1 polymer ?
#
loop_
_entity_poly.entity_id
_entity_poly.type
_entity_poly.pdbx_seq_one_letter_code
_entity_poly.pdbx_strand_id
1 'polypeptide(L)'
;MDDTVKEHEEKEVMEQNKVRQMRSLVESQDPTSKEVDDLMIRRFLRARDLDIENGSALFLKYIKWRRSFVPNGFISESEIAFDLSHKKLFLQGFDKSERPIVVTYVSKHFPNKEKGRFHSIRSRQDMCTDARRTRKFVAIADAEGWGYYSNCDVREYLAGLSVLQV
;
A
#
# COMPACT_ATOMS: atom_id res chain seq x y z
N MET A 1 -35.35 3.62 -17.04
CA MET A 1 -33.92 3.36 -16.76
C MET A 1 -33.52 4.43 -15.77
N ASP A 2 -33.20 4.03 -14.53
CA ASP A 2 -32.97 4.91 -13.39
C ASP A 2 -31.78 5.86 -13.64
N ASP A 3 -31.96 7.16 -13.42
CA ASP A 3 -30.94 8.19 -13.65
C ASP A 3 -29.65 7.90 -12.84
N THR A 4 -29.80 7.23 -11.69
CA THR A 4 -28.69 6.77 -10.83
C THR A 4 -27.78 5.76 -11.52
N VAL A 5 -28.34 4.90 -12.39
CA VAL A 5 -27.58 3.87 -13.12
C VAL A 5 -26.76 4.50 -14.24
N LYS A 6 -27.34 5.47 -14.95
CA LYS A 6 -26.64 6.22 -16.01
C LYS A 6 -25.46 7.01 -15.47
N GLU A 7 -25.62 7.71 -14.34
CA GLU A 7 -24.52 8.45 -13.72
C GLU A 7 -23.36 7.54 -13.29
N HIS A 8 -23.67 6.33 -12.82
CA HIS A 8 -22.63 5.36 -12.44
C HIS A 8 -21.86 4.86 -13.66
N GLU A 9 -22.56 4.52 -14.74
CA GLU A 9 -21.95 4.10 -16.00
C GLU A 9 -21.06 5.20 -16.61
N GLU A 10 -21.52 6.46 -16.61
CA GLU A 10 -20.74 7.60 -17.11
C GLU A 10 -19.45 7.82 -16.29
N LYS A 11 -19.55 7.72 -14.96
CA LYS A 11 -18.38 7.82 -14.06
C LYS A 11 -17.39 6.68 -14.30
N GLU A 12 -17.89 5.47 -14.55
CA GLU A 12 -17.05 4.32 -14.82
C GLU A 12 -16.31 4.44 -16.16
N VAL A 13 -16.99 4.89 -17.22
CA VAL A 13 -16.39 5.14 -18.53
C VAL A 13 -15.34 6.25 -18.45
N MET A 14 -15.64 7.34 -17.74
CA MET A 14 -14.69 8.44 -17.52
C MET A 14 -13.43 7.96 -16.79
N GLU A 15 -13.59 7.13 -15.77
CA GLU A 15 -12.46 6.55 -15.04
C GLU A 15 -11.62 5.62 -15.93
N GLN A 16 -12.26 4.74 -16.71
CA GLN A 16 -11.56 3.86 -17.64
C GLN A 16 -10.74 4.65 -18.67
N ASN A 17 -11.27 5.76 -19.19
CA ASN A 17 -10.54 6.64 -20.10
C ASN A 17 -9.31 7.26 -19.44
N LYS A 18 -9.43 7.72 -18.20
CA LYS A 18 -8.29 8.25 -17.45
C LYS A 18 -7.24 7.19 -17.13
N VAL A 19 -7.64 5.95 -16.86
CA VAL A 19 -6.70 4.81 -16.69
C VAL A 19 -5.89 4.60 -17.97
N ARG A 20 -6.53 4.61 -19.15
CA ARG A 20 -5.82 4.49 -20.44
C ARG A 20 -4.84 5.63 -20.68
N GLN A 21 -5.24 6.87 -20.36
CA GLN A 21 -4.37 8.04 -20.48
C GLN A 21 -3.15 7.93 -19.55
N MET A 22 -3.39 7.62 -18.28
CA MET A 22 -2.33 7.39 -17.29
C MET A 22 -1.41 6.24 -17.73
N ARG A 23 -1.95 5.14 -18.25
CA ARG A 23 -1.16 4.02 -18.79
C ARG A 23 -0.20 4.48 -19.88
N SER A 24 -0.71 5.18 -20.89
CA SER A 24 0.12 5.70 -21.98
C SER A 24 1.24 6.59 -21.46
N LEU A 25 0.94 7.44 -20.47
CA LEU A 25 1.90 8.34 -19.86
C LEU A 25 3.01 7.58 -19.10
N VAL A 26 2.64 6.67 -18.19
CA VAL A 26 3.62 5.92 -17.39
C VAL A 26 4.45 4.96 -18.24
N GLU A 27 3.89 4.35 -19.28
CA GLU A 27 4.63 3.48 -20.20
C GLU A 27 5.64 4.25 -21.06
N SER A 28 5.34 5.49 -21.42
CA SER A 28 6.29 6.37 -22.13
C SER A 28 7.47 6.81 -21.25
N GLN A 29 7.25 6.94 -19.94
CA GLN A 29 8.28 7.37 -18.98
C GLN A 29 9.11 6.18 -18.46
N ASP A 30 8.47 5.05 -18.19
CA ASP A 30 9.11 3.81 -17.77
C ASP A 30 8.46 2.61 -18.49
N PRO A 31 9.14 2.03 -19.50
CA PRO A 31 8.63 0.87 -20.26
C PRO A 31 8.33 -0.36 -19.40
N THR A 32 8.92 -0.48 -18.20
CA THR A 32 8.64 -1.61 -17.29
C THR A 32 7.24 -1.56 -16.69
N SER A 33 6.55 -0.41 -16.79
CA SER A 33 5.14 -0.25 -16.38
C SER A 33 4.17 -1.16 -17.16
N LYS A 34 4.59 -1.71 -18.31
CA LYS A 34 3.79 -2.64 -19.13
C LYS A 34 3.42 -3.94 -18.41
N GLU A 35 4.22 -4.33 -17.42
CA GLU A 35 4.00 -5.55 -16.62
C GLU A 35 2.86 -5.40 -15.60
N VAL A 36 2.31 -4.18 -15.44
CA VAL A 36 1.32 -3.86 -14.41
C VAL A 36 -0.09 -3.74 -15.00
N ASP A 37 -1.06 -4.32 -14.31
CA ASP A 37 -2.47 -4.33 -14.73
C ASP A 37 -3.18 -2.98 -14.55
N ASP A 38 -4.29 -2.79 -15.28
CA ASP A 38 -5.12 -1.59 -15.19
C ASP A 38 -5.72 -1.39 -13.80
N LEU A 39 -5.96 -2.47 -13.07
CA LEU A 39 -6.48 -2.42 -11.71
C LEU A 39 -5.50 -1.70 -10.78
N MET A 40 -4.21 -1.98 -10.90
CA MET A 40 -3.17 -1.34 -10.12
C MET A 40 -3.03 0.14 -10.51
N ILE A 41 -3.00 0.47 -11.80
CA ILE A 41 -2.97 1.88 -12.28
C ILE A 41 -4.16 2.67 -11.72
N ARG A 42 -5.36 2.10 -11.79
CA ARG A 42 -6.61 2.69 -11.28
C ARG A 42 -6.54 3.04 -9.80
N ARG A 43 -5.77 2.31 -8.98
CA ARG A 43 -5.61 2.59 -7.55
C ARG A 43 -4.85 3.88 -7.29
N PHE A 44 -3.75 4.10 -8.01
CA PHE A 44 -2.95 5.33 -7.87
C PHE A 44 -3.73 6.55 -8.38
N LEU A 45 -4.49 6.37 -9.46
CA LEU A 45 -5.38 7.38 -9.99
C LEU A 45 -6.48 7.75 -8.96
N ARG A 46 -7.14 6.75 -8.36
CA ARG A 46 -8.13 6.96 -7.29
C ARG A 46 -7.54 7.61 -6.03
N ALA A 47 -6.28 7.32 -5.70
CA ALA A 47 -5.60 7.88 -4.53
C ALA A 47 -5.25 9.37 -4.68
N ARG A 48 -5.35 9.92 -5.90
CA ARG A 48 -5.10 11.32 -6.23
C ARG A 48 -6.30 11.93 -6.97
N ASP A 49 -7.51 11.54 -6.58
CA ASP A 49 -8.78 12.13 -7.05
C ASP A 49 -8.94 12.16 -8.59
N LEU A 50 -8.42 11.12 -9.25
CA LEU A 50 -8.41 10.98 -10.71
C LEU A 50 -7.58 12.04 -11.45
N ASP A 51 -6.57 12.60 -10.79
CA ASP A 51 -5.52 13.43 -11.38
C ASP A 51 -4.45 12.55 -12.03
N ILE A 52 -4.26 12.72 -13.34
CA ILE A 52 -3.37 11.88 -14.14
C ILE A 52 -1.90 12.16 -13.83
N GLU A 53 -1.51 13.42 -13.66
CA GLU A 53 -0.11 13.81 -13.43
C GLU A 53 0.34 13.36 -12.04
N ASN A 54 -0.43 13.70 -11.01
CA ASN A 54 -0.16 13.32 -9.63
C ASN A 54 -0.24 11.80 -9.45
N GLY A 55 -1.22 11.15 -10.10
CA GLY A 55 -1.33 9.68 -10.11
C GLY A 55 -0.13 9.01 -10.77
N SER A 56 0.34 9.53 -11.91
CA SER A 56 1.49 9.01 -12.66
C SER A 56 2.79 9.17 -11.89
N ALA A 57 3.04 10.34 -11.32
CA ALA A 57 4.23 10.59 -10.50
C ALA A 57 4.29 9.62 -9.30
N LEU A 58 3.14 9.38 -8.67
CA LEU A 58 3.03 8.45 -7.55
C LEU A 58 3.28 7.01 -7.96
N PHE A 59 2.66 6.58 -9.06
CA PHE A 59 2.81 5.25 -9.61
C PHE A 59 4.26 4.95 -9.99
N LEU A 60 4.94 5.87 -10.68
CA LEU A 60 6.34 5.70 -11.08
C LEU A 60 7.27 5.64 -9.86
N LYS A 61 7.01 6.45 -8.84
CA LYS A 61 7.72 6.36 -7.55
C LYS A 61 7.53 4.99 -6.90
N TYR A 62 6.30 4.47 -6.93
CA TYR A 62 5.99 3.13 -6.41
C TYR A 62 6.69 2.01 -7.20
N ILE A 63 6.66 2.03 -8.53
CA ILE A 63 7.31 1.01 -9.36
C ILE A 63 8.83 0.99 -9.12
N LYS A 64 9.46 2.17 -9.10
CA LYS A 64 10.89 2.29 -8.78
C LYS A 64 11.22 1.71 -7.42
N TRP A 65 10.42 2.04 -6.41
CA TRP A 65 10.56 1.49 -5.06
C TRP A 65 10.35 -0.03 -5.04
N ARG A 66 9.32 -0.55 -5.73
CA ARG A 66 9.01 -1.98 -5.76
C ARG A 66 10.15 -2.78 -6.38
N ARG A 67 10.76 -2.29 -7.45
CA ARG A 67 11.92 -2.93 -8.09
C ARG A 67 13.15 -2.96 -7.19
N SER A 68 13.38 -1.90 -6.41
CA SER A 68 14.52 -1.86 -5.49
C SER A 68 14.31 -2.65 -4.20
N PHE A 69 13.09 -2.70 -3.67
CA PHE A 69 12.77 -3.31 -2.37
C PHE A 69 12.20 -4.72 -2.46
N VAL A 70 11.59 -5.09 -3.58
CA VAL A 70 10.98 -6.41 -3.83
C VAL A 70 11.43 -6.93 -5.19
N PRO A 71 12.74 -7.17 -5.38
CA PRO A 71 13.31 -7.50 -6.69
C PRO A 71 12.77 -8.81 -7.27
N ASN A 72 12.40 -9.76 -6.41
CA ASN A 72 11.83 -11.07 -6.81
C ASN A 72 10.32 -11.00 -7.04
N GLY A 73 9.70 -9.82 -6.94
CA GLY A 73 8.25 -9.62 -7.10
C GLY A 73 7.41 -10.03 -5.87
N PHE A 74 7.96 -10.85 -4.97
CA PHE A 74 7.38 -11.23 -3.69
C PHE A 74 8.42 -11.14 -2.56
N ILE A 75 7.94 -11.09 -1.32
CA ILE A 75 8.76 -11.23 -0.11
C ILE A 75 8.38 -12.56 0.52
N SER A 76 9.34 -13.48 0.62
CA SER A 76 9.12 -14.79 1.24
C SER A 76 9.00 -14.68 2.76
N GLU A 77 8.28 -15.61 3.39
CA GLU A 77 8.16 -15.61 4.86
C GLU A 77 9.50 -15.83 5.56
N SER A 78 10.42 -16.57 4.93
CA SER A 78 11.76 -16.80 5.47
C SER A 78 12.60 -15.51 5.51
N GLU A 79 12.41 -14.60 4.56
CA GLU A 79 13.08 -13.28 4.55
C GLU A 79 12.66 -12.40 5.73
N ILE A 80 11.46 -12.63 6.27
CA ILE A 80 10.86 -11.83 7.35
C ILE A 80 10.54 -12.63 8.60
N ALA A 81 11.06 -13.86 8.73
CA ALA A 81 10.72 -14.77 9.82
C ALA A 81 10.97 -14.13 11.20
N PHE A 82 12.05 -13.35 11.32
CA PHE A 82 12.36 -12.57 12.52
C PHE A 82 11.22 -11.60 12.87
N ASP A 83 10.78 -10.80 11.91
CA ASP A 83 9.72 -9.82 12.16
C ASP A 83 8.35 -10.48 12.41
N LEU A 84 8.06 -11.59 11.73
CA LEU A 84 6.83 -12.37 11.94
C LEU A 84 6.80 -13.01 13.32
N SER A 85 7.94 -13.44 13.84
CA SER A 85 8.05 -14.09 15.15
C SER A 85 7.57 -13.18 16.30
N HIS A 86 7.70 -11.86 16.14
CA HIS A 86 7.25 -10.88 17.13
C HIS A 86 5.75 -10.80 17.27
N LYS A 87 4.99 -11.27 16.26
CA LYS A 87 3.51 -11.19 16.25
C LYS A 87 3.04 -9.79 16.66
N LYS A 88 3.66 -8.76 16.07
CA LYS A 88 3.41 -7.35 16.39
C LYS A 88 2.28 -6.74 15.58
N LEU A 89 1.90 -7.33 14.44
CA LEU A 89 0.89 -6.79 13.52
C LEU A 89 -0.14 -7.86 13.16
N PHE A 90 -1.41 -7.49 13.15
CA PHE A 90 -2.54 -8.35 12.83
C PHE A 90 -3.55 -7.65 11.93
N LEU A 91 -4.12 -8.38 10.97
CA LEU A 91 -5.30 -7.97 10.20
C LEU A 91 -6.54 -8.48 10.92
N GLN A 92 -7.39 -7.57 11.42
CA GLN A 92 -8.50 -7.88 12.32
C GLN A 92 -9.85 -7.50 11.69
N GLY A 93 -10.12 -8.05 10.51
CA GLY A 93 -11.38 -7.84 9.80
C GLY A 93 -11.59 -6.38 9.37
N PHE A 94 -12.84 -5.93 9.40
CA PHE A 94 -13.27 -4.64 8.85
C PHE A 94 -14.00 -3.79 9.88
N ASP A 95 -13.90 -2.47 9.76
CA ASP A 95 -14.71 -1.54 10.55
C ASP A 95 -16.14 -1.40 9.99
N LYS A 96 -16.95 -0.56 10.65
CA LYS A 96 -18.34 -0.28 10.23
C LYS A 96 -18.45 0.38 8.85
N SER A 97 -17.36 0.89 8.31
CA SER A 97 -17.25 1.48 6.97
C SER A 97 -16.60 0.54 5.96
N GLU A 98 -16.53 -0.77 6.28
CA GLU A 98 -15.88 -1.81 5.48
C GLU A 98 -14.37 -1.56 5.23
N ARG A 99 -13.70 -0.77 6.07
CA ARG A 99 -12.26 -0.53 5.95
C ARG A 99 -11.50 -1.63 6.70
N PRO A 100 -10.49 -2.28 6.08
CA PRO A 100 -9.69 -3.28 6.76
C PRO A 100 -8.98 -2.65 7.97
N ILE A 101 -8.96 -3.38 9.07
CA ILE A 101 -8.36 -2.96 10.34
C ILE A 101 -7.01 -3.66 10.51
N VAL A 102 -5.98 -2.86 10.74
CA VAL A 102 -4.67 -3.32 11.18
C VAL A 102 -4.51 -2.99 12.66
N VAL A 103 -4.18 -3.98 13.47
CA VAL A 103 -3.84 -3.79 14.88
C VAL A 103 -2.35 -4.05 15.05
N THR A 104 -1.65 -3.12 15.69
CA THR A 104 -0.20 -3.22 15.94
C THR A 104 0.09 -3.04 17.42
N TYR A 105 0.86 -3.95 18.01
CA TYR A 105 1.40 -3.84 19.37
C TYR A 105 2.80 -3.24 19.31
N VAL A 106 2.93 -1.97 19.68
CA VAL A 106 4.21 -1.23 19.52
C VAL A 106 5.26 -1.73 20.51
N SER A 107 4.86 -2.25 21.67
CA SER A 107 5.75 -2.90 22.66
C SER A 107 6.42 -4.18 22.16
N LYS A 108 5.89 -4.79 21.10
CA LYS A 108 6.48 -5.96 20.44
C LYS A 108 7.36 -5.60 19.24
N HIS A 109 7.59 -4.32 19.01
CA HIS A 109 8.54 -3.89 17.99
C HIS A 109 9.97 -4.06 18.52
N PHE A 110 10.71 -5.02 17.97
CA PHE A 110 12.15 -5.17 18.22
C PHE A 110 12.91 -4.91 16.92
N PRO A 111 13.74 -3.85 16.86
CA PRO A 111 14.39 -3.43 15.62
C PRO A 111 15.35 -4.50 15.11
N ASN A 112 15.14 -4.98 13.88
CA ASN A 112 16.11 -5.83 13.21
C ASN A 112 17.29 -4.98 12.72
N LYS A 113 18.43 -5.07 13.40
CA LYS A 113 19.63 -4.27 13.07
C LYS A 113 20.31 -4.71 11.77
N GLU A 114 20.11 -5.96 11.33
CA GLU A 114 20.78 -6.54 10.16
C GLU A 114 19.93 -6.47 8.90
N LYS A 115 18.63 -6.77 9.02
CA LYS A 115 17.68 -6.79 7.89
C LYS A 115 16.57 -5.78 8.13
N GLY A 116 16.91 -4.50 7.97
CA GLY A 116 15.90 -3.46 8.06
C GLY A 116 14.84 -3.58 6.96
N ARG A 117 13.57 -3.35 7.33
CA ARG A 117 12.49 -2.79 6.49
C ARG A 117 11.53 -3.74 5.76
N PHE A 118 11.49 -5.05 6.00
CA PHE A 118 10.64 -5.95 5.20
C PHE A 118 9.21 -6.19 5.77
N HIS A 119 9.01 -6.13 7.08
CA HIS A 119 7.71 -6.46 7.70
C HIS A 119 6.56 -5.50 7.38
N SER A 120 6.83 -4.18 7.40
CA SER A 120 5.85 -3.16 7.06
C SER A 120 5.40 -3.27 5.60
N ILE A 121 6.26 -3.81 4.74
CA ILE A 121 5.99 -4.02 3.32
C ILE A 121 5.04 -5.19 3.08
N ARG A 122 5.27 -6.36 3.72
CA ARG A 122 4.37 -7.51 3.56
C ARG A 122 2.96 -7.18 4.04
N SER A 123 2.85 -6.56 5.22
CA SER A 123 1.56 -6.17 5.79
C SER A 123 0.75 -5.31 4.82
N ARG A 124 1.41 -4.41 4.09
CA ARG A 124 0.76 -3.60 3.05
C ARG A 124 0.34 -4.40 1.83
N GLN A 125 1.11 -5.41 1.41
CA GLN A 125 0.75 -6.28 0.29
C GLN A 125 -0.55 -7.03 0.59
N ASP A 126 -0.66 -7.58 1.79
CA ASP A 126 -1.84 -8.32 2.26
C ASP A 126 -3.06 -7.40 2.40
N MET A 127 -2.86 -6.19 2.92
CA MET A 127 -3.91 -5.16 2.95
C MET A 127 -4.31 -4.70 1.55
N CYS A 128 -3.37 -4.59 0.63
CA CYS A 128 -3.64 -4.20 -0.76
C CYS A 128 -4.48 -5.26 -1.47
N THR A 129 -4.32 -6.54 -1.14
CA THR A 129 -5.17 -7.60 -1.68
C THR A 129 -6.59 -7.55 -1.15
N ASP A 130 -6.79 -7.10 0.10
CA ASP A 130 -8.10 -7.02 0.76
C ASP A 130 -8.83 -5.69 0.47
N ALA A 131 -8.06 -4.60 0.37
CA ALA A 131 -8.49 -3.27 -0.08
C ALA A 131 -8.87 -3.21 -1.57
N ARG A 132 -8.99 -4.35 -2.27
CA ARG A 132 -9.68 -4.41 -3.57
C ARG A 132 -11.13 -3.92 -3.46
N ARG A 133 -11.71 -3.99 -2.26
CA ARG A 133 -13.07 -3.48 -1.96
C ARG A 133 -13.09 -2.04 -1.43
N THR A 134 -12.11 -1.60 -0.65
CA THR A 134 -12.15 -0.27 0.00
C THR A 134 -10.90 0.57 -0.19
N ARG A 135 -11.10 1.88 -0.40
CA ARG A 135 -10.03 2.86 -0.74
C ARG A 135 -9.12 3.23 0.44
N LYS A 136 -9.49 2.85 1.67
CA LYS A 136 -8.88 3.32 2.92
C LYS A 136 -8.81 2.15 3.91
N PHE A 137 -7.85 2.20 4.83
CA PHE A 137 -7.73 1.26 5.95
C PHE A 137 -7.73 2.02 7.27
N VAL A 138 -7.90 1.29 8.37
CA VAL A 138 -7.75 1.81 9.74
C VAL A 138 -6.56 1.13 10.39
N ALA A 139 -5.64 1.90 10.96
CA ALA A 139 -4.56 1.39 11.79
C ALA A 139 -4.81 1.75 13.25
N ILE A 140 -4.76 0.74 14.13
CA ILE A 140 -4.85 0.86 15.58
C ILE A 140 -3.48 0.46 16.13
N ALA A 141 -2.85 1.37 16.87
CA ALA A 141 -1.58 1.11 17.53
C ALA A 141 -1.79 1.05 19.04
N ASP A 142 -1.56 -0.12 19.63
CA ASP A 142 -1.51 -0.32 21.06
C ASP A 142 -0.10 0.03 21.57
N ALA A 143 -0.02 1.14 22.29
CA ALA A 143 1.23 1.67 22.85
C ALA A 143 1.49 1.17 24.28
N GLU A 144 0.65 0.31 24.84
CA GLU A 144 0.87 -0.25 26.17
C GLU A 144 2.18 -1.05 26.20
N GLY A 145 3.01 -0.73 27.19
CA GLY A 145 4.34 -1.35 27.37
C GLY A 145 5.42 -0.85 26.41
N TRP A 146 5.20 0.22 25.65
CA TRP A 146 6.22 0.79 24.78
C TRP A 146 7.38 1.38 25.58
N GLY A 147 8.61 0.97 25.27
CA GLY A 147 9.84 1.49 25.88
C GLY A 147 10.72 2.23 24.88
N TYR A 148 11.20 3.42 25.27
CA TYR A 148 12.05 4.28 24.44
C TYR A 148 13.33 3.57 23.95
N TYR A 149 14.04 2.87 24.83
CA TYR A 149 15.31 2.21 24.49
C TYR A 149 15.15 0.86 23.78
N SER A 150 13.98 0.24 23.89
CA SER A 150 13.74 -1.14 23.42
C SER A 150 12.96 -1.17 22.10
N ASN A 151 12.06 -0.21 21.88
CA ASN A 151 11.09 -0.25 20.80
C ASN A 151 11.15 0.96 19.84
N CYS A 152 11.99 1.96 20.10
CA CYS A 152 12.10 3.13 19.21
C CYS A 152 13.02 2.82 18.02
N ASP A 153 12.44 2.75 16.81
CA ASP A 153 13.20 2.68 15.56
C ASP A 153 12.73 3.77 14.59
N VAL A 154 13.41 4.91 14.66
CA VAL A 154 13.18 6.05 13.77
C VAL A 154 13.31 5.66 12.29
N ARG A 155 14.15 4.68 11.95
CA ARG A 155 14.35 4.26 10.56
C ARG A 155 13.17 3.47 10.04
N GLU A 156 12.57 2.59 10.85
CA GLU A 156 11.34 1.88 10.48
C GLU A 156 10.16 2.85 10.37
N TYR A 157 10.06 3.84 11.27
CA TYR A 157 9.01 4.87 11.19
C TYR A 157 9.13 5.71 9.91
N LEU A 158 10.33 6.18 9.57
CA LEU A 158 10.56 6.92 8.33
C LEU A 158 10.27 6.06 7.10
N ALA A 159 10.64 4.78 7.12
CA ALA A 159 10.32 3.85 6.04
C ALA A 159 8.80 3.67 5.91
N GLY A 160 8.09 3.43 7.01
CA GLY A 160 6.63 3.34 7.05
C GLY A 160 5.95 4.60 6.50
N LEU A 161 6.38 5.77 6.97
CA LEU A 161 5.87 7.06 6.48
C LEU A 161 6.13 7.25 4.98
N SER A 162 7.33 6.93 4.50
CA SER A 162 7.65 7.04 3.09
C SER A 162 6.77 6.14 2.21
N VAL A 163 6.36 4.98 2.74
CA VAL A 163 5.47 4.04 2.07
C VAL A 163 4.00 4.50 2.14
N LEU A 164 3.59 5.18 3.21
CA LEU A 164 2.25 5.78 3.35
C LEU A 164 2.06 7.05 2.51
N GLN A 165 3.15 7.77 2.24
CA GLN A 165 3.17 9.00 1.45
C GLN A 165 3.32 8.77 -0.05
N VAL A 166 3.58 7.52 -0.47
CA VAL A 166 3.47 7.08 -1.86
C VAL A 166 2.04 6.57 -2.03
#